data_AF-S6TUM7-F1
#
_entry.id   AF-S6TUM7-F1
#
_cell.length_a   1.000
_cell.length_b   1.000
_cell.length_c   1.000
_cell.angle_alpha   90.00
_cell.angle_beta   90.00
_cell.angle_gamma   90.00
#
_symmetry.space_group_name_H-M   'P 1'
#
loop_
_entity.id
_entity.type
_entity.pdbx_description
1 polymer ?
#
loop_
_entity_poly.entity_id
_entity_poly.type
_entity_poly.pdbx_seq_one_letter_code
_entity_poly.pdbx_strand_id
1 'polypeptide(L)'
;MEFIRTRIETQVISLTGLALGQLDLENPKGDPGLFGPQSVCWKVHGDFTSMLVGGISALMLQALHPLALAGIWDHSSFRQDMLGRLRRTGQFLSGTTYGSTQDANWLIDKVRAIHLNVTGTAPDGRPYAA
;
A
#
# COMPACT_ATOMS: atom_id res chain seq x y z
N MET A 1 30.72 11.34 -4.81
CA MET A 1 29.68 11.34 -3.75
C MET A 1 28.27 11.28 -4.31
N GLU A 2 27.98 12.04 -5.38
CA GLU A 2 26.66 12.07 -6.03
C GLU A 2 26.22 10.70 -6.59
N PHE A 3 27.10 9.98 -7.28
CA PHE A 3 26.82 8.63 -7.78
C PHE A 3 26.41 7.63 -6.68
N ILE A 4 27.07 7.65 -5.52
CA ILE A 4 26.74 6.76 -4.40
C ILE A 4 25.39 7.15 -3.80
N ARG A 5 25.16 8.46 -3.62
CA ARG A 5 23.87 9.01 -3.15
C ARG A 5 22.72 8.57 -4.06
N THR A 6 22.82 8.81 -5.37
CA THR A 6 21.79 8.43 -6.35
C THR A 6 21.51 6.94 -6.35
N ARG A 7 22.55 6.10 -6.20
CA ARG A 7 22.40 4.64 -6.16
C ARG A 7 21.72 4.16 -4.87
N ILE A 8 22.04 4.76 -3.73
CA ILE A 8 21.37 4.49 -2.45
C ILE A 8 19.91 4.96 -2.53
N GLU A 9 19.66 6.18 -3.02
CA GLU A 9 18.30 6.72 -3.20
C GLU A 9 17.46 5.80 -4.10
N THR A 10 18.02 5.35 -5.23
CA THR A 10 17.32 4.45 -6.16
C THR A 10 17.01 3.10 -5.50
N GLN A 11 17.95 2.53 -4.74
CA GLN A 11 17.76 1.29 -3.99
C GLN A 11 16.67 1.46 -2.92
N VAL A 12 16.73 2.54 -2.14
CA VAL A 12 15.74 2.85 -1.09
C VAL A 12 14.36 3.05 -1.70
N ILE A 13 14.24 3.85 -2.76
CA ILE A 13 12.98 4.11 -3.48
C ILE A 13 12.41 2.80 -4.08
N SER A 14 13.27 1.92 -4.59
CA SER A 14 12.87 0.60 -5.11
C SER A 14 12.39 -0.37 -4.03
N LEU A 15 12.85 -0.19 -2.79
CA LEU A 15 12.49 -1.00 -1.62
C LEU A 15 11.24 -0.46 -0.91
N THR A 16 11.02 0.85 -0.89
CA THR A 16 9.87 1.49 -0.23
C THR A 16 8.60 1.52 -1.09
N GLY A 17 8.66 1.08 -2.35
CA GLY A 17 7.51 1.07 -3.26
C GLY A 17 7.18 2.44 -3.87
N LEU A 18 7.96 3.48 -3.56
CA LEU A 18 7.89 4.82 -4.18
C LEU A 18 8.39 4.83 -5.64
N ALA A 19 9.03 3.76 -6.12
CA ALA A 19 9.67 3.67 -7.44
C ALA A 19 8.74 3.66 -8.67
N LEU A 20 7.44 3.86 -8.50
CA LEU A 20 6.50 3.83 -9.61
C LEU A 20 5.80 5.18 -9.64
N GLY A 21 6.42 6.11 -10.37
CA GLY A 21 5.99 7.50 -10.59
C GLY A 21 4.64 7.63 -11.30
N GLN A 22 3.60 7.02 -10.74
CA GLN A 22 2.21 7.15 -11.14
C GLN A 22 1.45 8.17 -10.28
N LEU A 23 2.03 8.61 -9.16
CA LEU A 23 1.44 9.60 -8.27
C LEU A 23 2.32 10.83 -8.29
N ASP A 24 1.74 11.97 -8.71
CA ASP A 24 2.37 13.26 -8.54
C ASP A 24 2.24 13.67 -7.07
N LEU A 25 3.28 13.37 -6.30
CA LEU A 25 3.37 13.79 -4.90
C LEU A 25 3.88 15.23 -4.75
N GLU A 26 4.27 15.86 -5.86
CA GLU A 26 4.86 17.20 -5.91
C GLU A 26 3.82 18.27 -6.31
N ASN A 27 2.78 17.90 -7.07
CA ASN A 27 1.59 18.71 -7.33
C ASN A 27 0.33 17.89 -7.04
N PRO A 28 -0.51 18.37 -6.12
CA PRO A 28 -1.11 19.70 -6.26
C PRO A 28 -0.69 20.68 -5.16
N LYS A 29 -0.22 21.86 -5.58
CA LYS A 29 0.03 22.97 -4.65
C LYS A 29 -1.26 23.34 -3.91
N GLY A 30 -1.30 23.06 -2.60
CA GLY A 30 -2.38 23.49 -1.70
C GLY A 30 -3.43 22.44 -1.33
N ASP A 31 -3.36 21.22 -1.87
CA ASP A 31 -4.22 20.10 -1.45
C ASP A 31 -3.40 19.12 -0.59
N PRO A 32 -3.60 19.08 0.74
CA PRO A 32 -2.85 18.20 1.62
C PRO A 32 -3.34 16.73 1.59
N GLY A 33 -4.32 16.40 0.74
CA GLY A 33 -4.92 15.09 0.68
C GLY A 33 -5.84 14.80 1.86
N LEU A 34 -6.06 13.51 2.14
CA LEU A 34 -7.01 13.06 3.16
C LEU A 34 -6.59 13.38 4.60
N PHE A 35 -5.29 13.55 4.86
CA PHE A 35 -4.75 13.66 6.22
C PHE A 35 -3.86 14.89 6.44
N GLY A 36 -3.03 15.23 5.46
CA GLY A 36 -2.10 16.35 5.51
C GLY A 36 -0.91 16.24 6.47
N PRO A 37 0.07 17.15 6.38
CA PRO A 37 1.37 17.05 7.05
C PRO A 37 1.35 17.04 8.58
N GLN A 38 0.27 17.51 9.21
CA GLN A 38 0.13 17.54 10.67
C GLN A 38 -0.44 16.24 11.24
N SER A 39 -0.84 15.29 10.38
CA SER A 39 -1.43 14.02 10.80
C SER A 39 -0.38 13.04 11.33
N VAL A 40 -0.84 12.12 12.19
CA VAL A 40 0.00 11.03 12.71
C VAL A 40 0.44 10.10 11.59
N CYS A 41 -0.42 9.82 10.60
CA CYS A 41 -0.06 8.93 9.49
C CYS A 41 1.08 9.51 8.65
N TRP A 42 1.12 10.82 8.39
CA TRP A 42 2.27 11.46 7.74
C TRP A 42 3.57 11.27 8.54
N LYS A 43 3.51 11.47 9.87
CA LYS A 43 4.67 11.32 10.74
C LYS A 43 5.18 9.86 10.79
N VAL A 44 4.27 8.90 10.91
CA VAL A 44 4.62 7.47 11.05
C VAL A 44 5.05 6.87 9.72
N HIS A 45 4.32 7.14 8.63
CA HIS A 45 4.66 6.64 7.30
C HIS A 45 5.89 7.36 6.72
N GLY A 46 6.23 8.55 7.22
CA GLY A 46 7.40 9.31 6.76
C GLY A 46 8.72 8.79 7.34
N ASP A 47 8.65 8.02 8.44
CA ASP A 47 9.80 7.35 9.02
C ASP A 47 9.94 5.94 8.46
N PHE A 48 11.06 5.68 7.78
CA PHE A 48 11.32 4.39 7.12
C PHE A 48 11.25 3.21 8.10
N THR A 49 11.82 3.36 9.29
CA THR A 49 11.88 2.27 10.28
C THR A 49 10.49 1.93 10.80
N SER A 50 9.72 2.96 11.18
CA SER A 50 8.34 2.81 11.64
C SER A 50 7.44 2.22 10.57
N MET A 51 7.56 2.69 9.32
CA MET A 51 6.78 2.17 8.20
C MET A 51 7.12 0.72 7.87
N LEU A 52 8.40 0.34 7.92
CA LEU A 52 8.83 -1.05 7.69
C LEU A 52 8.32 -2.00 8.78
N VAL A 53 8.51 -1.65 10.06
CA VAL A 53 8.07 -2.46 11.20
C VAL A 53 6.55 -2.56 11.21
N GLY A 54 5.85 -1.42 11.12
CA GLY A 54 4.40 -1.38 11.09
C GLY A 54 3.80 -2.12 9.89
N GLY A 55 4.40 -1.98 8.71
CA GLY A 55 3.97 -2.68 7.50
C GLY A 55 4.10 -4.20 7.61
N ILE A 56 5.24 -4.71 8.08
CA ILE A 56 5.44 -6.15 8.29
C ILE A 56 4.49 -6.67 9.37
N SER A 57 4.35 -5.96 10.49
CA SER A 57 3.42 -6.35 11.56
C SER A 57 1.98 -6.39 11.06
N ALA A 58 1.53 -5.41 10.26
CA ALA A 58 0.19 -5.38 9.68
C ALA A 58 -0.05 -6.57 8.74
N LEU A 59 0.93 -6.93 7.90
CA LEU A 59 0.83 -8.10 7.03
C LEU A 59 0.70 -9.40 7.83
N MET A 60 1.47 -9.55 8.90
CA MET A 60 1.38 -10.73 9.78
C MET A 60 0.01 -10.79 10.47
N LEU A 61 -0.46 -9.68 11.03
CA LEU A 61 -1.78 -9.60 11.66
C LEU A 61 -2.91 -9.91 10.68
N GLN A 62 -2.83 -9.41 9.44
CA GLN A 62 -3.83 -9.70 8.42
C GLN A 62 -3.82 -11.18 8.00
N ALA A 63 -2.63 -11.80 7.93
CA ALA A 63 -2.51 -13.23 7.62
C ALA A 63 -3.10 -14.14 8.71
N LEU A 64 -3.20 -13.66 9.96
CA LEU A 64 -3.85 -14.41 11.05
C LEU A 64 -5.38 -14.46 10.91
N HIS A 65 -6.00 -13.57 10.14
CA HIS A 65 -7.45 -13.57 9.97
C HIS A 65 -7.87 -14.61 8.90
N PRO A 66 -8.53 -15.73 9.26
CA PRO A 66 -8.71 -16.87 8.36
C PRO A 66 -9.48 -16.52 7.08
N LEU A 67 -10.51 -15.68 7.17
CA LEU A 67 -11.30 -15.28 5.99
C LEU A 67 -10.55 -14.29 5.09
N ALA A 68 -9.69 -13.44 5.67
CA ALA A 68 -8.89 -12.50 4.89
C ALA A 68 -7.80 -13.28 4.14
N LEU A 69 -7.16 -14.24 4.83
CA LEU A 69 -6.20 -15.14 4.21
C LEU A 69 -6.84 -16.00 3.13
N ALA A 70 -8.07 -16.50 3.31
CA ALA A 70 -8.80 -17.22 2.26
C ALA A 70 -9.01 -16.35 1.01
N GLY A 71 -9.52 -15.12 1.19
CA GLY A 71 -9.68 -14.17 0.08
C GLY A 71 -8.36 -13.85 -0.63
N ILE A 72 -7.26 -13.66 0.12
CA ILE A 72 -5.92 -13.49 -0.46
C ILE A 72 -5.50 -14.76 -1.20
N TRP A 73 -5.67 -15.94 -0.61
CA TRP A 73 -5.25 -17.20 -1.20
C TRP A 73 -5.91 -17.44 -2.56
N ASP A 74 -7.20 -17.16 -2.65
CA ASP A 74 -8.01 -17.45 -3.82
C ASP A 74 -7.91 -16.36 -4.91
N HIS A 75 -7.77 -15.08 -4.52
CA HIS A 75 -7.90 -13.93 -5.44
C HIS A 75 -6.61 -13.11 -5.64
N SER A 76 -5.51 -13.47 -5.00
CA SER A 76 -4.25 -12.72 -5.09
C SER A 76 -3.16 -13.46 -5.87
N SER A 77 -2.43 -12.71 -6.68
CA SER A 77 -1.20 -13.15 -7.35
C SER A 77 0.03 -13.21 -6.43
N PHE A 78 -0.12 -13.13 -5.10
CA PHE A 78 1.03 -12.95 -4.18
C PHE A 78 2.04 -14.10 -4.20
N ARG A 79 1.60 -15.32 -4.55
CA ARG A 79 2.50 -16.48 -4.62
C ARG A 79 3.41 -16.42 -5.85
N GLN A 80 2.89 -15.85 -6.93
CA GLN A 80 3.59 -15.71 -8.20
C GLN A 80 4.40 -14.41 -8.26
N ASP A 81 3.90 -13.34 -7.62
CA ASP A 81 4.45 -11.99 -7.64
C ASP A 81 4.31 -11.31 -6.26
N MET A 82 5.08 -11.79 -5.29
CA MET A 82 5.06 -11.22 -3.93
C MET A 82 5.58 -9.78 -3.91
N LEU A 83 6.72 -9.53 -4.57
CA LEU A 83 7.34 -8.21 -4.59
C LEU A 83 6.45 -7.19 -5.31
N GLY A 84 5.83 -7.55 -6.43
CA GLY A 84 4.89 -6.66 -7.10
C GLY A 84 3.62 -6.41 -6.29
N ARG A 85 3.10 -7.40 -5.55
CA ARG A 85 2.00 -7.18 -4.60
C ARG A 85 2.38 -6.19 -3.50
N LEU A 86 3.54 -6.37 -2.87
CA LEU A 86 4.05 -5.46 -1.84
C LEU A 86 4.22 -4.04 -2.39
N ARG A 87 4.76 -3.89 -3.61
CA ARG A 87 4.87 -2.59 -4.29
C ARG A 87 3.51 -1.92 -4.50
N ARG A 88 2.50 -2.65 -4.97
CA ARG A 88 1.12 -2.11 -5.15
C ARG A 88 0.49 -1.68 -3.82
N THR A 89 0.72 -2.44 -2.75
CA THR A 89 0.31 -2.04 -1.40
C THR A 89 1.01 -0.76 -0.95
N GLY A 90 2.34 -0.67 -1.12
CA GLY A 90 3.12 0.53 -0.81
C GLY A 90 2.63 1.77 -1.58
N GLN A 91 2.35 1.64 -2.87
CA GLN A 91 1.75 2.71 -3.68
C GLN A 91 0.40 3.18 -3.13
N PHE A 92 -0.47 2.23 -2.76
CA PHE A 92 -1.77 2.56 -2.20
C PHE A 92 -1.63 3.33 -0.88
N LEU A 93 -0.76 2.88 0.04
CA LEU A 93 -0.49 3.60 1.28
C LEU A 93 0.08 4.99 1.03
N SER A 94 1.11 5.10 0.18
CA SER A 94 1.74 6.39 -0.12
C SER A 94 0.78 7.35 -0.80
N GLY A 95 -0.02 6.89 -1.77
CA GLY A 95 -0.97 7.74 -2.47
C GLY A 95 -2.15 8.19 -1.61
N THR A 96 -2.64 7.35 -0.71
CA THR A 96 -3.70 7.74 0.23
C THR A 96 -3.18 8.59 1.41
N THR A 97 -1.89 8.49 1.74
CA THR A 97 -1.28 9.31 2.81
C THR A 97 -0.84 10.67 2.28
N TYR A 98 -0.08 10.70 1.18
CA TYR A 98 0.64 11.88 0.69
C TYR A 98 0.07 12.47 -0.60
N GLY A 99 -0.73 11.72 -1.35
CA GLY A 99 -1.30 12.19 -2.61
C GLY A 99 -2.41 13.21 -2.40
N SER A 100 -2.81 13.86 -3.49
CA SER A 100 -3.96 14.77 -3.51
C SER A 100 -5.24 14.08 -3.07
N THR A 101 -6.26 14.86 -2.69
CA THR A 101 -7.58 14.32 -2.39
C THR A 101 -8.17 13.58 -3.61
N GLN A 102 -7.90 14.07 -4.82
CA GLN A 102 -8.33 13.42 -6.05
C GLN A 102 -7.66 12.06 -6.25
N ASP A 103 -6.33 11.99 -6.16
CA ASP A 103 -5.57 10.77 -6.39
C ASP A 103 -5.84 9.72 -5.32
N ALA A 104 -5.93 10.15 -4.06
CA ALA A 104 -6.28 9.28 -2.95
C ALA A 104 -7.66 8.63 -3.17
N ASN A 105 -8.66 9.41 -3.56
CA ASN A 105 -10.00 8.88 -3.85
C ASN A 105 -10.01 7.96 -5.08
N TRP A 106 -9.27 8.32 -6.14
CA TRP A 106 -9.14 7.45 -7.32
C TRP A 106 -8.51 6.09 -6.96
N LEU A 107 -7.46 6.08 -6.13
CA LEU A 107 -6.85 4.85 -5.63
C LEU A 107 -7.81 4.03 -4.78
N ILE A 108 -8.56 4.69 -3.89
CA ILE A 108 -9.58 4.06 -3.04
C ILE A 108 -10.65 3.40 -3.91
N ASP A 109 -11.18 4.11 -4.91
CA ASP A 109 -12.20 3.58 -5.81
C ASP A 109 -11.68 2.42 -6.64
N LYS A 110 -10.43 2.49 -7.11
CA LYS A 110 -9.77 1.40 -7.82
C LYS A 110 -9.64 0.14 -6.96
N VAL A 111 -9.19 0.27 -5.71
CA VAL A 111 -9.07 -0.88 -4.79
C VAL A 111 -10.45 -1.41 -4.39
N ARG A 112 -11.42 -0.53 -4.15
CA ARG A 112 -12.81 -0.90 -3.88
C ARG A 112 -13.38 -1.74 -5.03
N ALA A 113 -13.19 -1.33 -6.29
CA ALA A 113 -13.64 -2.09 -7.45
C ALA A 113 -13.02 -3.50 -7.52
N ILE A 114 -11.75 -3.64 -7.13
CA ILE A 114 -11.11 -4.96 -7.02
C ILE A 114 -11.77 -5.78 -5.91
N HIS A 115 -11.97 -5.20 -4.72
CA HIS A 115 -12.56 -5.89 -3.57
C HIS A 115 -14.01 -6.36 -3.83
N LEU A 116 -14.79 -5.64 -4.63
CA LEU A 116 -16.14 -6.06 -5.02
C LEU A 116 -16.18 -7.41 -5.76
N ASN A 117 -15.06 -7.82 -6.36
CA ASN A 117 -14.93 -9.12 -7.03
C ASN A 117 -14.36 -10.22 -6.11
N VAL A 118 -13.98 -9.89 -4.87
CA VAL A 118 -13.41 -10.83 -3.90
C VAL A 118 -14.53 -11.38 -3.03
N THR A 119 -15.10 -12.49 -3.46
CA THR A 119 -16.11 -13.25 -2.72
C THR A 119 -15.80 -14.74 -2.80
N GLY A 120 -16.25 -15.52 -1.83
CA GLY A 120 -16.05 -16.97 -1.85
C GLY A 120 -16.49 -17.66 -0.57
N THR A 121 -16.11 -18.92 -0.42
CA THR A 121 -16.38 -19.74 0.77
C THR A 121 -15.06 -20.34 1.24
N ALA A 122 -14.72 -20.14 2.51
CA ALA A 122 -13.49 -20.67 3.11
C ALA A 122 -13.57 -22.20 3.28
N PRO A 123 -12.43 -22.89 3.47
CA PRO A 123 -12.40 -24.35 3.67
C PRO A 123 -13.23 -24.86 4.85
N ASP A 124 -13.53 -23.99 5.83
CA ASP A 124 -14.38 -24.30 6.98
C ASP A 124 -15.88 -24.05 6.72
N GLY A 125 -16.25 -23.73 5.47
CA GLY A 125 -17.63 -23.50 5.04
C GLY A 125 -18.16 -22.09 5.25
N ARG A 126 -17.39 -21.18 5.88
CA ARG A 126 -17.85 -19.80 6.10
C ARG A 126 -17.75 -18.97 4.81
N PRO A 127 -18.76 -18.15 4.47
CA PRO A 127 -18.65 -17.22 3.36
C PRO A 127 -17.68 -16.08 3.71
N TYR A 128 -16.99 -15.55 2.71
CA TYR A 128 -16.18 -14.34 2.82
C TYR A 128 -16.49 -13.37 1.68
N ALA A 129 -16.37 -12.08 1.98
CA ALA A 129 -16.40 -10.96 1.05
C ALA A 129 -15.47 -9.86 1.58
N ALA A 130 -14.87 -9.08 0.68
CA ALA A 130 -13.98 -7.97 1.03
C ALA A 130 -14.72 -6.65 1.26
#